data_AF-A0A366DMQ8-F1
#
_entry.id   AF-A0A366DMQ8-F1
#
_cell.length_a   1.000
_cell.length_b   1.000
_cell.length_c   1.000
_cell.angle_alpha   90.00
_cell.angle_beta   90.00
_cell.angle_gamma   90.00
#
_symmetry.space_group_name_H-M   'P 1'
#
loop_
_entity.id
_entity.type
_entity.pdbx_description
1 polymer ?
#
loop_
_entity_poly.entity_id
_entity_poly.type
_entity_poly.pdbx_seq_one_letter_code
_entity_poly.pdbx_strand_id
1 'polypeptide(L)'
;MGVDRDWMVAAKCRGSTGDNLRAWEADNRGGDGNAVVDACRGCTVMRECARYGLATGPGGMVWAGVPVPEMPHTSYYARAIARLNAIANSGPAQ
;
A
#
# COMPACT_ATOMS: atom_id res chain seq x y z
N MET A 1 22.00 4.85 -6.71
CA MET A 1 20.94 3.94 -7.18
C MET A 1 19.63 4.71 -7.14
N GLY A 2 19.28 5.37 -8.26
CA GLY A 2 18.01 6.06 -8.38
C GLY A 2 16.91 5.01 -8.41
N VAL A 3 16.04 5.01 -7.41
CA VAL A 3 14.84 4.17 -7.43
C VAL A 3 13.95 4.79 -8.49
N ASP A 4 13.96 4.24 -9.71
CA ASP A 4 13.10 4.69 -10.80
C ASP A 4 11.64 4.67 -10.30
N ARG A 5 11.09 5.87 -10.06
CA ARG A 5 9.75 6.08 -9.51
C ARG A 5 8.68 6.04 -10.62
N ASP A 6 9.03 5.55 -11.80
CA ASP A 6 8.16 5.49 -12.98
C ASP A 6 6.92 4.62 -12.72
N TRP A 7 7.04 3.56 -11.93
CA TRP A 7 5.89 2.77 -11.49
C TRP A 7 4.91 3.59 -10.65
N MET A 8 5.36 4.62 -9.93
CA MET A 8 4.44 5.49 -9.20
C MET A 8 3.53 6.23 -10.17
N VAL A 9 3.99 6.55 -11.39
CA VAL A 9 3.18 7.21 -12.45
C VAL A 9 2.01 6.31 -12.86
N ALA A 10 2.26 5.00 -12.94
CA ALA A 10 1.26 4.00 -13.28
C ALA A 10 0.37 3.55 -12.11
N ALA A 11 0.58 4.10 -10.90
CA ALA A 11 -0.25 3.76 -9.75
C ALA A 11 -1.66 4.32 -9.90
N LYS A 12 -2.68 3.47 -9.70
CA LYS A 12 -4.10 3.88 -9.73
C LYS A 12 -4.41 5.05 -8.79
N CYS A 13 -3.75 5.10 -7.64
CA CYS A 13 -3.95 6.17 -6.66
C CYS A 13 -3.35 7.51 -7.13
N ARG A 14 -2.33 7.50 -8.00
CA ARG A 14 -1.70 8.71 -8.51
C ARG A 14 -2.57 9.30 -9.63
N GLY A 15 -3.08 10.51 -9.40
CA GLY A 15 -4.04 11.17 -10.30
C GLY A 15 -5.49 11.08 -9.84
N SER A 16 -5.77 10.39 -8.73
CA SER A 16 -7.07 10.47 -8.05
C SER A 16 -7.34 11.92 -7.65
N THR A 17 -8.40 12.52 -8.18
CA THR A 17 -8.85 13.87 -7.84
C THR A 17 -10.31 13.82 -7.38
N GLY A 18 -10.73 14.73 -6.49
CA GLY A 18 -12.11 14.81 -6.01
C GLY A 18 -12.47 13.77 -4.95
N ASP A 19 -13.70 13.23 -5.01
CA ASP A 19 -14.31 12.39 -3.96
C ASP A 19 -13.52 11.12 -3.57
N ASN A 20 -12.62 10.65 -4.43
CA ASN A 20 -11.72 9.53 -4.16
C ASN A 20 -10.54 9.91 -3.24
N LEU A 21 -10.21 11.19 -3.09
CA LEU A 21 -9.13 11.65 -2.21
C LEU A 21 -9.39 11.21 -0.77
N ARG A 22 -10.64 11.27 -0.30
CA ARG A 22 -11.03 10.79 1.03
C ARG A 22 -10.75 9.29 1.24
N ALA A 23 -10.87 8.48 0.19
CA ALA A 23 -10.56 7.05 0.27
C ALA A 23 -9.05 6.78 0.26
N TRP A 24 -8.22 7.73 -0.18
CA TRP A 24 -6.75 7.60 -0.20
C TRP A 24 -6.06 8.33 0.96
N GLU A 25 -6.67 9.40 1.46
CA GLU A 25 -6.30 10.17 2.65
C GLU A 25 -6.96 9.63 3.93
N ALA A 26 -7.75 8.56 3.83
CA ALA A 26 -8.22 7.81 4.98
C ALA A 26 -7.02 7.26 5.73
N ASP A 27 -6.50 8.07 6.65
CA ASP A 27 -5.48 7.68 7.59
C ASP A 27 -5.99 6.44 8.32
N ASN A 28 -5.16 5.39 8.38
CA ASN A 28 -5.45 4.18 9.13
C ASN A 28 -5.61 4.47 10.65
N ARG A 29 -5.39 5.72 11.09
CA ARG A 29 -5.66 6.22 12.44
C ARG A 29 -7.13 6.53 12.76
N GLY A 30 -8.05 6.48 11.79
CA GLY A 30 -9.48 6.70 12.09
C GLY A 30 -10.47 6.63 10.93
N GLY A 31 -10.01 6.38 9.70
CA GLY A 31 -10.86 6.20 8.52
C GLY A 31 -11.20 4.74 8.21
N ASP A 32 -12.11 4.54 7.26
CA ASP A 32 -12.54 3.23 6.75
C ASP A 32 -11.44 2.60 5.89
N GLY A 33 -10.39 2.08 6.54
CA GLY A 33 -9.21 1.50 5.86
C GLY A 33 -9.55 0.40 4.86
N ASN A 34 -10.72 -0.23 4.98
CA ASN A 34 -11.25 -1.19 4.01
C ASN A 34 -11.52 -0.57 2.63
N ALA A 35 -11.94 0.70 2.58
CA ALA A 35 -12.18 1.40 1.31
C ALA A 35 -10.88 1.60 0.53
N VAL A 36 -9.77 1.89 1.22
CA VAL A 36 -8.44 2.05 0.60
C VAL A 36 -7.93 0.71 0.08
N VAL A 37 -8.17 -0.37 0.83
CA VAL A 37 -7.81 -1.74 0.45
C VAL A 37 -8.53 -2.16 -0.82
N ASP A 38 -9.83 -1.90 -0.91
CA ASP A 38 -10.60 -2.24 -2.10
C ASP A 38 -10.24 -1.34 -3.30
N ALA A 39 -9.99 -0.05 -3.07
CA ALA A 39 -9.50 0.85 -4.12
C ALA A 39 -8.11 0.43 -4.66
N CYS A 40 -7.27 -0.18 -3.82
CA CYS A 40 -5.99 -0.73 -4.25
C CYS A 40 -6.13 -1.94 -5.18
N ARG A 41 -7.26 -2.68 -5.17
CA ARG A 41 -7.41 -3.92 -5.93
C ARG A 41 -7.21 -3.70 -7.45
N GLY A 42 -6.50 -4.65 -8.06
CA GLY A 42 -6.17 -4.60 -9.49
C GLY A 42 -5.26 -3.45 -9.92
N CYS A 43 -4.52 -2.83 -8.99
CA CYS A 43 -3.45 -1.90 -9.34
C CYS A 43 -2.26 -2.67 -9.94
N THR A 44 -1.76 -2.24 -11.10
CA THR A 44 -0.68 -2.93 -11.85
C THR A 44 0.68 -2.85 -11.15
N VAL A 45 0.85 -1.90 -10.22
CA VAL A 45 2.11 -1.62 -9.53
C VAL A 45 2.08 -2.03 -8.05
N MET A 46 1.19 -2.96 -7.68
CA MET A 46 1.10 -3.49 -6.31
C MET A 46 2.44 -4.00 -5.78
N ARG A 47 3.22 -4.67 -6.62
CA ARG A 47 4.50 -5.26 -6.24
C ARG A 47 5.52 -4.18 -5.88
N GLU A 48 5.67 -3.18 -6.74
CA GLU A 48 6.57 -2.05 -6.53
C GLU A 48 6.12 -1.21 -5.32
N CYS A 49 4.80 -1.03 -5.16
CA CYS A 49 4.20 -0.36 -4.01
C CYS A 49 4.53 -1.08 -2.68
N ALA A 50 4.42 -2.42 -2.65
CA ALA A 50 4.77 -3.21 -1.48
C ALA A 50 6.27 -3.14 -1.14
N ARG A 51 7.14 -3.25 -2.15
CA ARG A 51 8.60 -3.10 -1.98
C ARG A 51 8.98 -1.73 -1.43
N TYR A 52 8.35 -0.68 -1.96
CA TYR A 52 8.60 0.68 -1.53
C TYR A 52 8.14 0.91 -0.08
N GLY A 53 6.92 0.48 0.28
CA GLY A 53 6.42 0.59 1.65
C GLY A 53 7.31 -0.13 2.67
N LEU A 54 7.81 -1.32 2.33
CA LEU A 54 8.76 -2.05 3.18
C LEU A 54 10.10 -1.29 3.37
N ALA A 55 10.57 -0.58 2.33
CA ALA A 55 11.82 0.16 2.37
C ALA A 55 11.72 1.51 3.09
N THR A 56 10.56 2.16 3.10
CA THR A 56 10.39 3.51 3.67
C THR A 56 9.88 3.53 5.11
N GLY A 57 9.43 2.40 5.64
CA GLY A 57 8.73 2.34 6.93
C GLY A 57 7.22 2.40 6.72
N PRO A 58 6.51 1.27 6.72
CA PRO A 58 5.14 1.21 6.23
C PRO A 58 4.06 1.60 7.26
N GLY A 59 4.43 1.81 8.52
CA GLY A 59 3.50 2.03 9.63
C GLY A 59 2.56 3.23 9.42
N GLY A 60 1.30 3.06 9.84
CA GLY A 60 0.26 4.11 9.79
C GLY A 60 -0.36 4.33 8.41
N MET A 61 0.01 3.55 7.39
CA MET A 61 -0.44 3.74 6.01
C MET A 61 -0.92 2.43 5.36
N VAL A 62 -1.54 2.53 4.20
CA VAL A 62 -1.93 1.39 3.36
C VAL A 62 -0.97 1.27 2.19
N TRP A 63 -0.38 0.10 2.00
CA TRP A 63 0.55 -0.19 0.92
C TRP A 63 0.07 -1.40 0.13
N ALA A 64 -0.03 -1.29 -1.20
CA ALA A 64 -0.51 -2.38 -2.06
C ALA A 64 -1.83 -3.04 -1.58
N GLY A 65 -2.72 -2.25 -0.98
CA GLY A 65 -3.97 -2.75 -0.39
C GLY A 65 -3.79 -3.49 0.94
N VAL A 66 -2.68 -3.29 1.64
CA VAL A 66 -2.43 -3.84 2.98
C VAL A 66 -2.35 -2.70 3.98
N PRO A 67 -3.30 -2.59 4.93
CA PRO A 67 -3.21 -1.62 6.00
C PRO A 67 -2.14 -2.06 6.99
N VAL A 68 -1.19 -1.17 7.27
CA VAL A 68 -0.12 -1.41 8.23
C VAL A 68 -0.37 -0.53 9.46
N PRO A 69 -0.58 -1.13 10.64
CA PRO A 69 -0.77 -0.35 11.86
C PRO A 69 0.49 0.43 12.21
N GLU A 70 0.34 1.56 12.88
CA GLU A 70 1.48 2.39 13.32
C GLU A 70 2.32 1.70 14.39
N MET A 71 1.73 0.82 15.19
CA MET A 71 2.40 0.12 16.29
C MET A 71 3.17 -1.12 15.82
N PRO A 72 4.51 -1.08 15.73
CA PRO A 72 5.31 -2.15 15.13
C PRO A 72 5.38 -3.43 15.98
N HIS A 73 5.07 -3.34 17.28
CA HIS A 73 5.15 -4.45 18.23
C HIS A 73 3.89 -5.32 18.28
N THR A 74 2.93 -5.09 17.39
CA THR A 74 1.67 -5.84 17.36
C THR A 74 1.73 -7.02 16.40
N SER A 75 0.99 -8.09 16.72
CA SER A 75 0.81 -9.23 15.81
C SER A 75 0.17 -8.81 14.47
N TYR A 76 -0.64 -7.76 14.49
CA TYR A 76 -1.21 -7.13 13.29
C TYR A 76 -0.15 -6.53 12.38
N TYR A 77 0.84 -5.81 12.95
CA TYR A 77 1.97 -5.30 12.18
C TYR A 77 2.76 -6.43 11.53
N ALA A 78 3.13 -7.45 12.30
CA ALA A 78 3.86 -8.60 11.77
C ALA A 78 3.12 -9.29 10.61
N ARG A 79 1.79 -9.46 10.72
CA ARG A 79 0.95 -10.00 9.64
C ARG A 79 0.89 -9.08 8.42
N ALA A 80 0.81 -7.77 8.62
CA ALA A 80 0.80 -6.80 7.54
C ALA A 80 2.14 -6.79 6.77
N ILE A 81 3.27 -6.84 7.49
CA ILE A 81 4.60 -6.98 6.89
C ILE A 81 4.74 -8.30 6.14
N ALA A 82 4.25 -9.41 6.68
CA ALA A 82 4.28 -10.70 5.99
C ALA A 82 3.48 -10.67 4.67
N ARG A 83 2.30 -10.03 4.67
CA ARG A 83 1.50 -9.82 3.45
C ARG A 83 2.20 -8.94 2.42
N LEU A 84 2.80 -7.84 2.86
CA LEU A 84 3.58 -6.97 1.96
C LEU A 84 4.77 -7.72 1.35
N ASN A 85 5.48 -8.52 2.13
CA ASN A 85 6.55 -9.37 1.63
C ASN A 85 6.04 -10.40 0.61
N ALA A 86 4.87 -11.00 0.83
CA ALA A 86 4.27 -11.91 -0.14
C ALA A 86 3.98 -11.18 -1.47
N ILE A 87 3.41 -9.97 -1.44
CA ILE A 87 3.09 -9.18 -2.64
C ILE A 87 4.37 -8.69 -3.35
N ALA A 88 5.38 -8.28 -2.58
CA ALA A 88 6.67 -7.82 -3.10
C ALA A 88 7.46 -8.94 -3.82
N ASN A 89 7.25 -10.19 -3.39
CA ASN A 89 7.95 -11.37 -3.90
C ASN A 89 7.10 -12.23 -4.84
N SER A 90 5.78 -12.03 -4.89
CA SER A 90 4.95 -12.60 -5.95
C SER A 90 5.36 -11.95 -7.27
N GLY A 91 5.93 -12.77 -8.16
CA GLY A 91 5.99 -12.47 -9.58
C GLY A 91 4.59 -12.22 -10.14
N PRO A 92 4.46 -11.65 -11.35
CA PRO A 92 3.14 -11.38 -11.92
C PRO A 92 2.33 -12.68 -11.89
N ALA A 93 1.11 -12.61 -11.33
CA ALA A 93 0.13 -13.66 -11.54
C ALA A 93 -0.04 -13.81 -13.05
N GLN A 94 0.39 -14.96 -13.57
CA GLN A 94 0.16 -15.38 -14.96
C GLN A 94 -1.32 -15.64 -15.17
#